data_AF-V4A0E4-F1
#
_entry.id   AF-V4A0E4-F1
#
_cell.length_a   1.000
_cell.length_b   1.000
_cell.length_c   1.000
_cell.angle_alpha   90.00
_cell.angle_beta   90.00
_cell.angle_gamma   90.00
#
_symmetry.space_group_name_H-M   'P 1'
#
loop_
_entity.id
_entity.type
_entity.pdbx_description
1 polymer ?
#
loop_
_entity_poly.entity_id
_entity_poly.type
_entity_poly.pdbx_seq_one_letter_code
_entity_poly.pdbx_strand_id
1 'polypeptide(L)'
;DVHYQGSLTNLETVKEWTRENCVPLVREITFENAEELTEEGIPFLILFHKLDDADIVRKYNTEVVRHLSHEKNNINFLTADGAKF
;
A
#
# COMPACT_ATOMS: atom_id res chain seq x y z
N ASP A 1 -0.45 18.89 6.80
CA ASP A 1 0.87 18.53 6.25
C ASP A 1 1.77 17.94 7.30
N VAL A 2 2.41 16.82 6.97
CA VAL A 2 3.45 16.18 7.80
C VAL A 2 4.79 16.68 7.28
N HIS A 3 5.63 17.21 8.15
CA HIS A 3 6.93 17.77 7.79
C HIS A 3 8.05 16.91 8.39
N TYR A 4 9.02 16.53 7.56
CA TYR A 4 10.24 15.87 8.03
C TYR A 4 11.04 16.81 8.95
N GLN A 5 11.30 16.37 10.17
CA GLN A 5 12.02 17.15 11.21
C GLN A 5 13.50 16.74 11.36
N GLY A 6 13.95 15.72 10.61
CA GLY A 6 15.31 15.21 10.69
C GLY A 6 16.30 15.97 9.81
N SER A 7 17.57 15.54 9.82
CA SER A 7 18.61 16.13 8.96
C SER A 7 18.48 15.63 7.52
N LEU A 8 18.38 16.55 6.56
CA LEU A 8 18.37 16.22 5.14
C LEU A 8 19.70 15.64 4.63
N THR A 9 20.79 15.77 5.39
CA THR A 9 22.09 15.19 5.04
C THR A 9 22.21 13.71 5.41
N ASN A 10 21.28 13.17 6.22
CA ASN A 10 21.23 11.76 6.55
C ASN A 10 20.24 11.04 5.62
N LEU A 11 20.79 10.48 4.53
CA LEU A 11 20.02 9.79 3.49
C LEU A 11 19.15 8.64 4.03
N GLU A 12 19.63 7.90 5.03
CA GLU A 12 18.90 6.76 5.59
C GLU A 12 17.60 7.21 6.24
N THR A 13 17.69 8.18 7.15
CA THR A 13 16.51 8.71 7.86
C THR A 13 15.51 9.42 6.94
N VAL A 14 15.99 10.06 5.86
CA VAL A 14 15.13 10.66 4.84
C VAL A 14 14.40 9.58 4.03
N LYS A 15 15.11 8.51 3.65
CA LYS A 15 14.52 7.38 2.92
C LYS A 15 13.45 6.67 3.73
N GLU A 16 13.71 6.38 4.99
CA GLU A 16 12.73 5.76 5.89
C GLU A 16 11.47 6.61 6.02
N TRP A 17 11.64 7.90 6.32
CA TRP A 17 10.50 8.82 6.45
C TRP A 17 9.71 8.92 5.15
N THR A 18 10.39 9.01 4.01
CA THR A 18 9.72 9.06 2.69
C THR A 18 8.93 7.78 2.44
N ARG A 19 9.51 6.61 2.74
CA ARG A 19 8.81 5.33 2.62
C ARG A 19 7.55 5.30 3.46
N GLU A 20 7.63 5.73 4.72
CA GLU A 20 6.49 5.71 5.65
C GLU A 20 5.38 6.70 5.30
N ASN A 21 5.73 7.84 4.69
CA ASN A 21 4.76 8.92 4.44
C ASN A 21 4.27 8.98 2.98
N CYS A 22 4.99 8.37 2.04
CA CYS A 22 4.64 8.41 0.62
C CYS A 22 4.18 7.07 0.06
N VAL A 23 4.47 5.94 0.72
CA VAL A 23 3.97 4.63 0.29
C VAL A 23 2.69 4.31 1.07
N PRO A 24 1.53 4.20 0.39
CA PRO A 24 0.29 3.86 1.07
C PRO A 24 0.32 2.41 1.55
N LEU A 25 -0.36 2.15 2.67
CA LEU A 25 -0.49 0.79 3.24
C LEU A 25 -1.23 -0.16 2.27
N VAL A 26 -2.16 0.37 1.49
CA VAL A 26 -2.87 -0.35 0.43
C VAL A 26 -2.39 0.17 -0.92
N ARG A 27 -1.92 -0.72 -1.79
CA ARG A 27 -1.41 -0.39 -3.14
C ARG A 27 -2.34 -0.95 -4.22
N GLU A 28 -2.33 -0.38 -5.42
CA GLU A 28 -3.02 -0.98 -6.56
C GLU A 28 -2.10 -2.02 -7.23
N ILE A 29 -2.60 -3.23 -7.47
CA ILE A 29 -1.92 -4.22 -8.31
C ILE A 29 -2.41 -4.12 -9.74
N THR A 30 -1.47 -4.04 -10.67
CA THR A 30 -1.68 -4.03 -12.11
C THR A 30 -0.80 -5.12 -12.74
N PHE A 31 -0.98 -5.42 -14.03
CA PHE A 31 -0.15 -6.43 -14.68
C PHE A 31 1.33 -6.02 -14.75
N GLU A 32 1.61 -4.71 -14.79
CA GLU A 32 2.95 -4.16 -14.88
C GLU A 32 3.75 -4.32 -13.58
N ASN A 33 3.09 -4.27 -12.42
CA ASN A 33 3.75 -4.36 -11.11
C ASN A 33 3.56 -5.71 -10.39
N ALA A 34 2.75 -6.62 -10.95
CA ALA A 34 2.43 -7.89 -10.31
C ALA A 34 3.67 -8.76 -10.07
N GLU A 35 4.61 -8.81 -11.01
CA GLU A 35 5.86 -9.58 -10.86
C GLU A 35 6.68 -9.05 -9.68
N GLU A 36 6.95 -7.74 -9.64
CA GLU A 36 7.67 -7.08 -8.54
C GLU A 36 7.01 -7.35 -7.18
N LEU A 37 5.68 -7.23 -7.09
CA LEU A 37 4.94 -7.51 -5.85
C LEU A 37 5.05 -8.98 -5.42
N THR A 38 5.09 -9.91 -6.37
CA THR A 38 5.23 -11.34 -6.06
C THR A 38 6.65 -11.72 -5.63
N GLU A 39 7.67 -11.02 -6.14
CA GLU A 39 9.06 -11.20 -5.72
C GLU A 39 9.30 -10.82 -4.26
N GLU A 40 8.43 -9.99 -3.66
CA GLU A 40 8.48 -9.69 -2.22
C GLU A 40 8.27 -10.95 -1.34
N GLY A 41 7.63 -12.00 -1.86
CA GLY A 41 7.46 -13.28 -1.16
C GLY A 41 6.45 -13.27 0.00
N ILE A 42 5.60 -12.25 0.05
CA ILE A 42 4.61 -12.02 1.11
C ILE A 42 3.19 -12.29 0.57
N PRO A 43 2.28 -12.94 1.32
CA PRO A 43 0.91 -13.21 0.87
C PRO A 43 0.11 -11.93 0.60
N PHE A 44 -0.84 -12.02 -0.34
CA PHE A 44 -1.67 -10.89 -0.74
C PHE A 44 -3.06 -10.96 -0.09
N LEU A 45 -3.55 -9.82 0.37
CA LEU A 45 -4.97 -9.58 0.63
C LEU A 45 -5.46 -8.56 -0.40
N ILE A 46 -6.25 -9.03 -1.38
CA ILE A 46 -6.66 -8.23 -2.54
C ILE A 46 -8.16 -7.92 -2.47
N LEU A 47 -8.52 -6.65 -2.58
CA LEU A 47 -9.86 -6.22 -2.93
C LEU A 47 -9.98 -6.12 -4.45
N PHE A 48 -10.76 -7.01 -5.06
CA PHE A 48 -11.23 -6.83 -6.44
C PHE A 48 -12.46 -5.94 -6.45
N HIS A 49 -12.43 -4.85 -7.21
CA HIS A 49 -13.53 -3.90 -7.29
C HIS A 49 -13.72 -3.36 -8.71
N LYS A 50 -14.87 -2.73 -8.96
CA LYS A 50 -15.08 -1.96 -10.18
C LYS A 50 -14.38 -0.61 -10.08
N LEU A 51 -13.86 -0.11 -11.19
CA LEU A 51 -13.12 1.17 -11.24
C LEU A 51 -13.94 2.38 -10.77
N ASP A 52 -15.27 2.33 -10.89
CA ASP A 52 -16.18 3.40 -10.46
C ASP A 52 -16.63 3.30 -9.00
N ASP A 53 -16.30 2.21 -8.29
CA ASP A 53 -16.64 2.02 -6.88
C ASP A 53 -15.53 2.57 -5.96
N ALA A 54 -15.43 3.89 -5.88
CA ALA A 54 -14.47 4.54 -4.97
C ALA A 54 -14.85 4.35 -3.48
N ASP A 55 -16.12 4.04 -3.19
CA ASP A 55 -16.62 3.89 -1.83
C ASP A 55 -16.12 2.59 -1.18
N ILE A 56 -16.09 1.47 -1.92
CA ILE A 56 -15.54 0.22 -1.40
C ILE A 56 -14.03 0.32 -1.17
N VAL A 57 -13.30 1.00 -2.05
CA VAL A 57 -11.85 1.25 -1.88
C VAL A 57 -11.59 2.08 -0.62
N ARG A 58 -12.39 3.12 -0.37
CA ARG A 58 -12.28 3.93 0.85
C ARG A 58 -12.57 3.11 2.11
N LYS A 59 -13.62 2.28 2.09
CA LYS A 59 -13.96 1.40 3.22
C LYS A 59 -12.84 0.40 3.49
N TYR A 60 -12.34 -0.26 2.45
CA TYR A 60 -11.25 -1.22 2.57
C TYR A 60 -9.98 -0.60 3.15
N ASN A 61 -9.56 0.56 2.64
CA ASN A 61 -8.46 1.33 3.22
C ASN A 61 -8.67 1.63 4.71
N THR A 62 -9.87 2.08 5.07
CA THR A 62 -10.21 2.41 6.47
C THR A 62 -10.11 1.19 7.37
N GLU A 63 -10.67 0.06 6.96
CA GLU A 63 -10.68 -1.17 7.75
C GLU A 63 -9.29 -1.82 7.84
N VAL A 64 -8.50 -1.80 6.76
CA VAL A 64 -7.10 -2.29 6.76
C VAL A 64 -6.24 -1.46 7.72
N VAL A 65 -6.32 -0.13 7.66
CA VAL A 65 -5.57 0.74 8.58
C VAL A 65 -6.02 0.51 10.03
N ARG A 66 -7.34 0.41 10.26
CA ARG A 66 -7.91 0.27 11.61
C ARG A 66 -7.55 -1.07 12.26
N HIS A 67 -7.54 -2.16 11.49
CA HIS A 67 -7.46 -3.51 12.03
C HIS A 67 -6.16 -4.23 11.72
N LEU A 68 -5.48 -3.92 10.61
CA LEU A 68 -4.41 -4.75 10.04
C LEU A 68 -3.08 -4.00 9.88
N SER A 69 -2.96 -2.76 10.36
CA SER A 69 -1.69 -2.00 10.33
C SER A 69 -0.50 -2.75 10.97
N HIS A 70 -0.75 -3.63 11.93
CA HIS A 70 0.28 -4.43 12.59
C HIS A 70 0.82 -5.56 11.69
N GLU A 71 0.06 -5.99 10.67
CA GLU A 71 0.44 -7.03 9.71
C GLU A 71 1.13 -6.48 8.46
N LYS A 72 1.47 -5.18 8.42
CA LYS A 72 2.03 -4.50 7.24
C LYS A 72 3.32 -5.08 6.67
N ASN A 73 4.06 -5.88 7.46
CA ASN A 73 5.28 -6.57 7.02
C ASN A 73 5.05 -8.05 6.69
N ASN A 74 3.84 -8.57 6.92
CA ASN A 74 3.47 -9.98 6.78
C ASN A 74 2.40 -10.20 5.69
N ILE A 75 1.68 -9.16 5.29
CA ILE A 75 0.64 -9.20 4.26
C ILE A 75 0.75 -7.95 3.39
N ASN A 76 0.68 -8.14 2.08
CA ASN A 76 0.51 -7.05 1.12
C ASN A 76 -0.98 -6.77 0.88
N PHE A 77 -1.44 -5.59 1.30
CA PHE A 77 -2.81 -5.14 1.09
C PHE A 77 -2.92 -4.47 -0.28
N LEU A 78 -3.77 -5.01 -1.15
CA LEU A 78 -3.87 -4.58 -2.54
C LEU A 78 -5.31 -4.29 -2.95
N THR A 79 -5.49 -3.41 -3.93
CA THR A 79 -6.72 -3.27 -4.70
C THR A 79 -6.45 -3.63 -6.16
N ALA A 80 -7.45 -4.17 -6.85
CA ALA A 80 -7.34 -4.57 -8.25
C ALA A 80 -8.64 -4.28 -9.01
N ASP A 81 -8.50 -3.94 -10.29
CA ASP A 81 -9.63 -3.89 -11.23
C ASP A 81 -10.18 -5.30 -11.47
N GLY A 82 -11.35 -5.59 -10.89
CA GLY A 82 -11.98 -6.91 -10.97
C GLY A 82 -12.54 -7.27 -12.34
N ALA A 83 -12.46 -6.38 -13.34
CA ALA A 83 -12.75 -6.73 -14.73
C ALA A 83 -11.50 -7.19 -15.50
N LYS A 84 -10.30 -6.84 -15.01
CA LYS A 84 -9.03 -7.20 -15.65
C LYS A 84 -8.40 -8.46 -15.06
N PHE A 85 -8.54 -8.65 -13.75
CA PHE A 85 -8.07 -9.83 -13.02
C PHE A 85 -9.18 -10.86 -12.82
#